data_AF-A0A835LL58-F1
#
_entry.id   AF-A0A835LL58-F1
#
_cell.length_a   1.000
_cell.length_b   1.000
_cell.length_c   1.000
_cell.angle_alpha   90.00
_cell.angle_beta   90.00
_cell.angle_gamma   90.00
#
_symmetry.space_group_name_H-M   'P 1'
#
loop_
_entity.id
_entity.type
_entity.pdbx_description
1 polymer ?
#
loop_
_entity_poly.entity_id
_entity_poly.type
_entity_poly.pdbx_seq_one_letter_code
_entity_poly.pdbx_strand_id
1 'polypeptide(L)'
;MARKSSISSSSSNNHWRYIHSSYYLKRPKRLAFLFISFVFLTFFVWDRQSLIREHEAEMTKLSQDLLRLQNQLQEFKSASGETMITNVFKDDPVDVQRRGKVKEAMLHAWTCYGNYAWGHDELQPQTKNGVNSFGGLGATLIDSLDTLYIMGLDE
;
A
#
# COMPACT_ATOMS: atom_id res chain seq x y z
N MET A 1 41.85 -51.96 40.95
CA MET A 1 41.32 -51.39 39.69
C MET A 1 39.82 -51.59 39.64
N ALA A 2 39.01 -50.54 39.74
CA ALA A 2 37.57 -50.61 39.47
C ALA A 2 37.14 -49.31 38.79
N ARG A 3 36.85 -49.36 37.48
CA ARG A 3 36.23 -48.25 36.73
C ARG A 3 34.73 -48.54 36.62
N LYS A 4 33.90 -47.71 37.24
CA LYS A 4 32.45 -47.68 37.02
C LYS A 4 32.19 -47.01 35.66
N SER A 5 31.63 -47.75 34.71
CA SER A 5 31.12 -47.19 33.45
C SER A 5 29.70 -46.69 33.65
N SER A 6 29.52 -45.37 33.63
CA SER A 6 28.21 -44.70 33.58
C SER A 6 27.62 -44.79 32.18
N ILE A 7 26.54 -45.56 32.02
CA ILE A 7 25.75 -45.64 30.79
C ILE A 7 24.84 -44.40 30.75
N SER A 8 25.07 -43.53 29.76
CA SER A 8 24.23 -42.37 29.46
C SER A 8 22.90 -42.82 28.84
N SER A 9 21.78 -42.52 29.51
CA SER A 9 20.43 -42.71 28.97
C SER A 9 20.12 -41.67 27.89
N SER A 10 19.95 -42.07 26.63
CA SER A 10 19.48 -41.19 25.57
C SER A 10 17.97 -40.95 25.72
N SER A 11 17.58 -39.72 26.02
CA SER A 11 16.18 -39.28 25.98
C SER A 11 15.71 -39.18 24.52
N SER A 12 14.94 -40.17 24.04
CA SER A 12 14.35 -40.10 22.70
C SER A 12 13.18 -39.11 22.72
N ASN A 13 13.32 -37.98 22.02
CA ASN A 13 12.26 -37.00 21.86
C ASN A 13 11.09 -37.59 21.06
N ASN A 14 10.01 -37.88 21.78
CA ASN A 14 8.82 -38.58 21.29
C ASN A 14 7.84 -37.68 20.52
N HIS A 15 8.35 -36.90 19.56
CA HIS A 15 7.57 -35.96 18.76
C HIS A 15 6.59 -36.67 17.79
N TRP A 16 6.93 -37.89 17.37
CA TRP A 16 6.11 -38.72 16.46
C TRP A 16 4.73 -39.12 17.02
N ARG A 17 4.51 -39.02 18.34
CA ARG A 17 3.21 -39.32 18.97
C ARG A 17 2.10 -38.38 18.54
N TYR A 18 2.44 -37.15 18.17
CA TYR A 18 1.51 -36.11 17.75
C TYR A 18 1.11 -36.19 16.27
N ILE A 19 1.69 -37.12 15.50
CA ILE A 19 1.40 -37.28 14.08
C ILE A 19 0.29 -38.33 13.85
N HIS A 20 0.04 -39.22 14.82
CA HIS A 20 -0.97 -40.28 14.70
C HIS A 20 -2.39 -39.83 15.11
N SER A 21 -3.37 -40.01 14.21
CA SER A 21 -4.79 -39.68 14.43
C SER A 21 -5.38 -40.34 15.71
N SER A 22 -4.95 -41.56 16.03
CA SER A 22 -5.40 -42.29 17.22
C SER A 22 -5.02 -41.65 18.56
N TYR A 23 -4.02 -40.75 18.58
CA TYR A 23 -3.59 -40.03 19.78
C TYR A 23 -4.61 -38.98 20.21
N TYR A 24 -5.22 -38.29 19.25
CA TYR A 24 -6.18 -37.20 19.50
C TYR A 24 -7.57 -37.71 19.82
N LEU A 25 -7.99 -38.85 19.23
CA LEU A 25 -9.28 -39.48 19.50
C LEU A 25 -9.45 -39.91 20.97
N LYS A 26 -8.34 -40.23 21.66
CA LYS A 26 -8.36 -40.62 23.08
C LYS A 26 -8.31 -39.44 24.05
N ARG A 27 -8.11 -38.20 23.58
CA ARG A 27 -7.93 -37.00 24.42
C ARG A 27 -8.77 -35.83 23.87
N PRO A 28 -10.06 -35.70 24.27
CA PRO A 28 -11.01 -34.79 23.63
C PRO A 28 -10.59 -33.32 23.70
N LYS A 29 -9.90 -32.91 24.78
CA LYS A 29 -9.41 -31.54 24.95
C LYS A 29 -8.38 -31.15 23.89
N ARG A 30 -7.49 -32.06 23.46
CA ARG A 30 -6.47 -31.77 22.44
C ARG A 30 -7.05 -31.75 21.04
N LEU A 31 -8.07 -32.56 20.80
CA LEU A 31 -8.85 -32.55 19.55
C LEU A 31 -9.55 -31.20 19.35
N ALA A 32 -10.14 -30.63 20.42
CA ALA A 32 -10.79 -29.32 20.37
C ALA A 32 -9.81 -28.20 19.94
N PHE A 33 -8.58 -28.17 20.47
CA PHE A 33 -7.59 -27.17 20.06
C PHE A 33 -7.18 -27.29 18.59
N LEU A 34 -7.04 -28.52 18.06
CA LEU A 34 -6.76 -28.70 16.63
C LEU A 34 -7.92 -28.21 15.76
N PHE A 35 -9.15 -28.52 16.16
CA PHE A 35 -10.33 -28.06 15.44
C PHE A 35 -10.45 -26.52 15.46
N ILE A 36 -10.25 -25.90 16.62
CA ILE A 36 -10.23 -24.45 16.77
C ILE A 36 -9.12 -23.84 15.90
N SER A 37 -7.90 -24.37 15.95
CA SER A 37 -6.80 -23.90 15.12
C SER A 37 -7.11 -24.02 13.62
N PHE A 38 -7.73 -25.13 13.20
CA PHE A 38 -8.18 -25.33 11.83
C PHE A 38 -9.21 -24.27 11.42
N VAL A 39 -10.23 -24.03 12.25
CA VAL A 39 -11.23 -22.98 12.00
C VAL A 39 -10.57 -21.61 11.87
N PHE A 40 -9.67 -21.24 12.79
CA PHE A 40 -8.92 -19.98 12.70
C PHE A 40 -8.08 -19.87 11.44
N LEU A 41 -7.37 -20.93 11.04
CA LEU A 41 -6.61 -20.97 9.79
C LEU A 41 -7.53 -20.79 8.58
N THR A 42 -8.66 -21.48 8.54
CA THR A 42 -9.63 -21.34 7.45
C THR A 42 -10.24 -19.94 7.39
N PHE A 43 -10.57 -19.35 8.54
CA PHE A 43 -11.09 -17.98 8.62
C PHE A 43 -10.04 -16.96 8.19
N PHE A 44 -8.79 -17.11 8.65
CA PHE A 44 -7.69 -16.23 8.28
C PHE A 44 -7.36 -16.30 6.79
N VAL A 45 -7.35 -17.50 6.20
CA VAL A 45 -7.18 -17.67 4.76
C VAL A 45 -8.34 -17.05 4.00
N TRP A 46 -9.57 -17.24 4.47
CA TRP A 46 -10.77 -16.67 3.84
C TRP A 46 -10.78 -15.14 3.91
N ASP A 47 -10.42 -14.55 5.05
CA ASP A 47 -10.28 -13.11 5.29
C ASP A 47 -9.19 -12.47 4.40
N ARG A 48 -8.03 -13.13 4.29
CA ARG A 48 -6.98 -12.68 3.36
C ARG A 48 -7.45 -12.77 1.90
N GLN A 49 -8.22 -13.78 1.55
CA GLN A 49 -8.73 -13.97 0.20
C GLN A 49 -9.93 -13.07 -0.14
N SER A 50 -10.71 -12.62 0.84
CA SER A 50 -11.79 -11.66 0.61
C SER A 50 -11.25 -10.29 0.27
N LEU A 51 -10.26 -9.79 1.01
CA LEU A 51 -9.65 -8.47 0.75
C LEU A 51 -8.98 -8.38 -0.62
N ILE A 52 -8.32 -9.46 -1.06
CA ILE A 52 -7.67 -9.50 -2.38
C ILE A 52 -8.71 -9.47 -3.50
N ARG A 53 -9.82 -10.19 -3.35
CA ARG A 53 -10.87 -10.27 -4.39
C ARG A 53 -11.53 -8.92 -4.66
N GLU A 54 -11.76 -8.11 -3.64
CA GLU A 54 -12.34 -6.77 -3.79
C GLU A 54 -11.40 -5.85 -4.57
N HIS A 55 -10.10 -5.85 -4.23
CA HIS A 55 -9.10 -5.10 -4.97
C HIS A 55 -8.93 -5.58 -6.42
N GLU A 56 -8.91 -6.89 -6.68
CA GLU A 56 -8.81 -7.42 -8.04
C GLU A 56 -10.02 -7.01 -8.90
N ALA A 57 -11.22 -6.99 -8.32
CA ALA A 57 -12.43 -6.54 -9.00
C ALA A 57 -12.38 -5.04 -9.31
N GLU A 58 -11.93 -4.21 -8.37
CA GLU A 58 -11.73 -2.78 -8.59
C GLU A 58 -10.69 -2.51 -9.67
N MET A 59 -9.54 -3.19 -9.65
CA MET A 59 -8.49 -3.03 -10.67
C MET A 59 -8.99 -3.44 -12.05
N THR A 60 -9.76 -4.54 -12.14
CA THR A 60 -10.35 -5.00 -13.41
C THR A 60 -11.36 -3.99 -13.94
N LYS A 61 -12.23 -3.47 -13.07
CA LYS A 61 -13.21 -2.44 -13.41
C LYS A 61 -12.52 -1.16 -13.87
N LEU A 62 -11.53 -0.70 -13.10
CA LEU A 62 -10.76 0.49 -13.44
C LEU A 62 -10.18 0.29 -14.83
N SER A 63 -9.43 -0.81 -15.07
CA SER A 63 -8.84 -1.22 -16.36
C SER A 63 -9.84 -1.22 -17.53
N GLN A 64 -11.06 -1.69 -17.31
CA GLN A 64 -12.10 -1.64 -18.33
C GLN A 64 -12.54 -0.20 -18.64
N ASP A 65 -12.63 0.67 -17.63
CA ASP A 65 -13.04 2.06 -17.78
C ASP A 65 -12.00 2.88 -18.58
N LEU A 66 -10.69 2.71 -18.38
CA LEU A 66 -9.70 3.37 -19.24
C LEU A 66 -9.69 2.87 -20.69
N LEU A 67 -9.92 1.57 -20.92
CA LEU A 67 -10.08 1.06 -22.29
C LEU A 67 -11.31 1.68 -22.96
N ARG A 68 -12.41 1.82 -22.21
CA ARG A 68 -13.63 2.48 -22.68
C ARG A 68 -13.39 3.94 -23.02
N LEU A 69 -12.77 4.71 -22.11
CA LEU A 69 -12.46 6.13 -22.32
C LEU A 69 -11.55 6.32 -23.53
N GLN A 70 -10.53 5.47 -23.67
CA GLN A 70 -9.63 5.52 -24.82
C GLN A 70 -10.38 5.25 -26.13
N ASN A 71 -11.29 4.28 -26.17
CA ASN A 71 -12.13 4.04 -27.34
C ASN A 71 -13.04 5.23 -27.66
N GLN A 72 -13.66 5.84 -26.65
CA GLN A 72 -14.49 7.05 -26.82
C GLN A 72 -13.67 8.23 -27.37
N LEU A 73 -12.45 8.42 -26.85
CA LEU A 73 -11.53 9.45 -27.34
C LEU A 73 -11.10 9.16 -28.79
N GLN A 74 -10.82 7.91 -29.13
CA GLN A 74 -10.43 7.51 -30.48
C GLN A 74 -11.57 7.71 -31.49
N GLU A 75 -12.80 7.38 -31.10
CA GLU A 75 -14.01 7.63 -31.88
C GLU A 75 -14.22 9.14 -32.07
N PHE A 76 -14.12 9.93 -30.99
CA PHE A 76 -14.22 11.39 -31.06
C PHE A 76 -13.13 11.98 -31.95
N LYS A 77 -11.87 11.51 -31.85
CA LYS A 77 -10.75 11.93 -32.72
C LYS A 77 -11.01 11.60 -34.19
N SER A 78 -11.58 10.43 -34.46
CA SER A 78 -11.93 10.00 -35.82
C SER A 78 -13.10 10.79 -36.40
N ALA A 79 -14.09 11.16 -35.57
CA ALA A 79 -15.29 11.89 -35.98
C ALA A 79 -15.08 13.42 -36.12
N SER A 80 -14.29 14.03 -35.25
CA SER A 80 -14.04 15.48 -35.23
C SER A 80 -12.90 15.94 -36.14
N GLY A 81 -12.09 15.01 -36.66
CA GLY A 81 -10.91 15.31 -37.46
C GLY A 81 -9.77 15.89 -36.62
N GLU A 82 -8.54 15.47 -36.90
CA GLU A 82 -7.34 15.80 -36.12
C GLU A 82 -7.13 17.32 -35.91
N THR A 83 -7.66 18.15 -36.81
CA THR A 83 -7.62 19.62 -36.80
C THR A 83 -8.53 20.27 -35.75
N MET A 84 -9.69 19.70 -35.40
CA MET A 84 -10.52 20.27 -34.31
C MET A 84 -9.94 19.92 -32.95
N ILE A 85 -9.45 18.69 -32.77
CA ILE A 85 -8.84 18.23 -31.51
C ILE A 85 -7.63 19.10 -31.16
N THR A 86 -6.74 19.36 -32.11
CA THR A 86 -5.57 20.24 -31.86
C THR A 86 -5.92 21.68 -31.48
N ASN A 87 -7.09 22.17 -31.88
CA ASN A 87 -7.58 23.50 -31.47
C ASN A 87 -8.32 23.48 -30.11
N VAL A 88 -8.95 22.36 -29.73
CA VAL A 88 -9.60 22.18 -28.42
C VAL A 88 -8.58 21.86 -27.32
N PHE A 89 -7.52 21.12 -27.65
CA PHE A 89 -6.41 20.79 -26.74
C PHE A 89 -5.24 21.78 -26.83
N LYS A 90 -5.40 22.88 -27.58
CA LYS A 90 -4.47 23.99 -27.50
C LYS A 90 -4.68 24.63 -26.13
N ASP A 91 -3.77 24.36 -25.20
CA ASP A 91 -3.77 25.02 -23.90
C ASP A 91 -3.88 26.54 -24.14
N ASP A 92 -4.87 27.17 -23.52
CA ASP A 92 -4.97 28.62 -23.54
C ASP A 92 -3.65 29.18 -23.00
N PRO A 93 -3.00 30.15 -23.68
CA PRO A 93 -1.78 30.75 -23.17
C PRO A 93 -1.92 31.26 -21.72
N VAL A 94 -3.12 31.63 -21.29
CA VAL A 94 -3.43 32.00 -19.90
C VAL A 94 -3.32 30.80 -18.96
N ASP A 95 -3.82 29.62 -19.35
CA ASP A 95 -3.79 28.43 -18.51
C ASP A 95 -2.37 27.87 -18.38
N VAL A 96 -1.56 27.96 -19.44
CA VAL A 96 -0.12 27.64 -19.35
C VAL A 96 0.57 28.52 -18.31
N GLN A 97 0.30 29.83 -18.31
CA GLN A 97 0.87 30.76 -17.33
C GLN A 97 0.39 30.45 -15.90
N ARG A 98 -0.90 30.16 -15.72
CA ARG A 98 -1.47 29.78 -14.41
C ARG A 98 -0.85 28.49 -13.88
N ARG A 99 -0.71 27.45 -14.71
CA ARG A 99 -0.02 26.21 -14.33
C ARG A 99 1.41 26.47 -13.88
N GLY A 100 2.14 27.33 -14.60
CA GLY A 100 3.48 27.75 -14.20
C GLY A 100 3.52 28.42 -12.83
N LYS A 101 2.56 29.32 -12.55
CA LYS A 101 2.43 29.99 -11.24
C LYS A 101 2.09 29.02 -10.11
N VAL A 102 1.25 28.02 -10.37
CA VAL A 102 0.94 26.97 -9.39
C VAL A 102 2.19 26.14 -9.08
N LYS A 103 2.96 25.75 -10.11
CA LYS A 103 4.23 25.02 -9.92
C LYS A 103 5.24 25.83 -9.11
N GLU A 104 5.36 27.13 -9.37
CA GLU A 104 6.21 28.06 -8.59
C GLU A 104 5.79 28.13 -7.12
N ALA A 105 4.49 28.24 -6.85
CA ALA A 105 3.96 28.26 -5.48
C ALA A 105 4.20 26.94 -4.73
N MET A 106 4.01 25.80 -5.41
CA MET A 106 4.29 24.48 -4.85
C MET A 106 5.78 24.32 -4.52
N LEU A 107 6.67 24.69 -5.44
CA LEU A 107 8.12 24.64 -5.21
C LEU A 107 8.52 25.51 -4.00
N HIS A 108 7.95 26.70 -3.88
CA HIS A 108 8.19 27.57 -2.73
C HIS A 108 7.73 26.92 -1.42
N ALA A 109 6.52 26.35 -1.38
CA ALA A 109 5.99 25.67 -0.21
C ALA A 109 6.84 24.43 0.17
N TRP A 110 7.18 23.61 -0.81
CA TRP A 110 8.00 22.41 -0.64
C TRP A 110 9.40 22.74 -0.10
N THR A 111 10.05 23.76 -0.67
CA THR A 111 11.36 24.23 -0.20
C THR A 111 11.29 24.73 1.25
N CYS A 112 10.23 25.44 1.61
CA CYS A 112 10.03 25.89 2.99
C CYS A 112 9.83 24.70 3.95
N TYR A 113 9.01 23.71 3.55
CA TYR A 113 8.81 22.49 4.33
C TYR A 113 10.14 21.74 4.52
N GLY A 114 10.90 21.54 3.44
CA GLY A 114 12.23 20.92 3.46
C GLY A 114 13.21 21.58 4.42
N ASN A 115 13.20 22.91 4.47
CA ASN A 115 14.12 23.67 5.31
C ASN A 115 13.71 23.74 6.79
N TYR A 116 12.42 23.77 7.10
CA TYR A 116 11.94 24.18 8.42
C TYR A 116 11.04 23.16 9.13
N ALA A 117 10.52 22.16 8.42
CA ALA A 117 9.55 21.20 8.96
C ALA A 117 9.82 19.76 8.49
N TRP A 118 11.05 19.44 8.07
CA TRP A 118 11.38 18.12 7.55
C TRP A 118 11.04 17.01 8.56
N GLY A 119 10.26 16.02 8.10
CA GLY A 119 9.79 14.91 8.92
C GLY A 119 8.73 15.27 9.96
N HIS A 120 8.28 16.54 10.01
CA HIS A 120 7.14 16.94 10.82
C HIS A 120 5.86 16.87 9.98
N ASP A 121 4.70 16.80 10.63
CA ASP A 121 3.45 16.66 9.90
C ASP A 121 3.13 17.87 9.05
N GLU A 122 3.37 19.08 9.57
CA GLU A 122 2.99 20.33 8.94
C GLU A 122 4.05 21.42 9.16
N LEU A 123 4.15 22.36 8.22
CA LEU A 123 4.95 23.58 8.35
C LEU A 123 4.10 24.71 8.95
N GLN A 124 4.65 25.42 9.95
CA GLN A 124 4.14 26.70 10.42
C GLN A 124 4.88 27.85 9.72
N PRO A 125 4.29 28.51 8.71
CA PRO A 125 5.02 29.45 7.86
C PRO A 125 5.44 30.74 8.57
N GLN A 126 4.68 31.17 9.59
CA GLN A 126 4.98 32.39 10.35
C GLN A 126 6.16 32.20 11.30
N THR A 127 6.24 31.05 11.97
CA THR A 127 7.27 30.74 12.96
C THR A 127 8.46 29.99 12.37
N LYS A 128 8.36 29.52 11.11
CA LYS A 128 9.36 28.69 10.42
C LYS A 128 9.74 27.47 11.25
N ASN A 129 8.72 26.77 11.75
CA ASN A 129 8.89 25.57 12.56
C ASN A 129 7.93 24.48 12.08
N GLY A 130 8.21 23.23 12.40
CA GLY A 130 7.30 22.11 12.15
C GLY A 130 6.35 21.87 13.33
N VAL A 131 5.18 21.29 13.05
CA VAL A 131 4.23 20.80 14.07
C VAL A 131 3.71 19.42 13.71
N ASN A 132 3.43 18.61 14.73
CA ASN A 132 3.00 17.22 14.59
C ASN A 132 1.53 17.05 14.96
N SER A 133 0.64 17.66 14.17
CA SER A 133 -0.81 17.60 14.35
C SER A 133 -1.39 16.19 14.15
N PHE A 134 -0.67 15.31 13.45
CA PHE A 134 -1.08 13.97 13.05
C PHE A 134 -0.21 12.86 13.66
N GLY A 135 0.51 13.15 14.74
CA GLY A 135 1.32 12.16 15.46
C GLY A 135 2.76 11.98 14.94
N GLY A 136 3.25 12.91 14.10
CA GLY A 136 4.63 12.92 13.63
C GLY A 136 4.92 11.88 12.56
N LEU A 137 3.95 11.63 11.69
CA LEU A 137 4.05 10.71 10.56
C LEU A 137 4.64 11.37 9.31
N GLY A 138 4.82 12.70 9.32
CA GLY A 138 5.22 13.44 8.14
C GLY A 138 4.05 13.59 7.16
N ALA A 139 2.86 13.95 7.64
CA ALA A 139 1.65 14.04 6.82
C ALA A 139 1.86 14.84 5.51
N THR A 140 2.42 16.05 5.59
CA THR A 140 2.72 16.88 4.40
C THR A 140 3.75 16.22 3.48
N LEU A 141 4.73 15.49 4.03
CA LEU A 141 5.73 14.79 3.24
C LEU A 141 5.06 13.74 2.35
N ILE A 142 4.17 12.91 2.92
CA ILE A 142 3.52 11.82 2.19
C ILE A 142 2.49 12.36 1.19
N ASP A 143 1.68 13.34 1.60
CA ASP A 143 0.62 13.94 0.78
C ASP A 143 1.17 14.72 -0.43
N SER A 144 2.39 15.23 -0.36
CA SER A 144 2.98 16.00 -1.46
C SER A 144 3.69 15.16 -2.53
N LEU A 145 3.97 13.87 -2.28
CA LEU A 145 4.77 13.04 -3.20
C LEU A 145 4.12 12.88 -4.58
N ASP A 146 2.83 12.56 -4.63
CA ASP A 146 2.11 12.37 -5.88
C ASP A 146 1.93 13.69 -6.64
N THR A 147 1.71 14.78 -5.91
CA THR A 147 1.56 16.13 -6.43
C THR A 147 2.86 16.60 -7.07
N LEU A 148 3.99 16.43 -6.38
CA LEU A 148 5.32 16.75 -6.91
C LEU A 148 5.63 15.93 -8.16
N TYR A 149 5.31 14.64 -8.15
CA TYR A 149 5.49 13.76 -9.30
C TYR A 149 4.66 14.20 -10.51
N ILE A 150 3.37 14.50 -10.32
CA ILE A 150 2.48 14.99 -11.38
C ILE A 150 2.97 16.33 -11.95
N MET A 151 3.55 17.18 -11.11
CA MET A 151 4.12 18.47 -11.54
C MET A 151 5.51 18.36 -12.17
N GLY A 152 6.14 17.17 -12.19
CA GLY A 152 7.51 16.97 -12.64
C GLY A 152 8.51 17.75 -11.77
N LEU A 153 8.41 17.55 -10.45
CA LEU A 153 9.28 18.08 -9.39
C LEU A 153 9.89 16.91 -8.60
N ASP A 154 10.47 15.95 -9.29
CA ASP A 154 11.00 14.68 -8.77
C ASP A 154 12.55 14.63 -8.65
N GLU A 155 13.23 15.73 -8.99
CA GLU A 155 14.69 15.93 -8.82
C GLU A 155 15.05 16.57 -7.48
#